data_AF-A0A7S0B4Q4-F1
#
_entry.id   AF-A0A7S0B4Q4-F1
#
_cell.length_a   1.000
_cell.length_b   1.000
_cell.length_c   1.000
_cell.angle_alpha   90.00
_cell.angle_beta   90.00
_cell.angle_gamma   90.00
#
_symmetry.space_group_name_H-M   'P 1'
#
loop_
_entity.id
_entity.type
_entity.pdbx_description
1 polymer ?
#
loop_
_entity_poly.entity_id
_entity_poly.type
_entity_poly.pdbx_seq_one_letter_code
_entity_poly.pdbx_strand_id
1 'polypeptide(L)'
;HEEQVQFAAYKQFCDDTITDKKRAIEKAEEKIEVLKADIAKYTSDAERLTREIATHDEDIAAWTGDQQAATKVRNLEKADYDTLHKDYSESIDALQRAIMVLKKVSTDKAQKSSLTQVSALQELSLIPKTAKHAIELFLAQDAGDGLSVSAPEATGYEFQSHGIIDMLEKLLDRFIGKRTETEKEEMNTKHAYEMLMQDLNAQIEQATADRGEKAEIKAKK
;
A
#
# COMPACT_ATOMS: atom_id res chain seq x y z
N HIS A 1 -50.47 90.51 2.35
CA HIS A 1 -49.24 90.23 1.58
C HIS A 1 -48.46 89.09 2.24
N GLU A 2 -48.21 89.18 3.55
CA GLU A 2 -47.51 88.14 4.34
C GLU A 2 -48.16 86.75 4.28
N GLU A 3 -49.49 86.67 4.42
CA GLU A 3 -50.25 85.40 4.34
C GLU A 3 -50.13 84.69 2.97
N GLN A 4 -50.11 85.45 1.87
CA GLN A 4 -49.95 84.89 0.52
C GLN A 4 -48.55 84.31 0.31
N VAL A 5 -47.52 84.93 0.88
CA VAL A 5 -46.13 84.43 0.84
C VAL A 5 -46.00 83.15 1.67
N GLN A 6 -46.59 83.10 2.87
CA GLN A 6 -46.59 81.91 3.73
C GLN A 6 -47.33 80.73 3.08
N PHE A 7 -48.48 80.98 2.45
CA PHE A 7 -49.22 79.93 1.74
C PHE A 7 -48.44 79.40 0.53
N ALA A 8 -47.80 80.28 -0.25
CA ALA A 8 -46.97 79.87 -1.38
C ALA A 8 -45.76 79.03 -0.93
N ALA A 9 -45.09 79.43 0.16
CA ALA A 9 -44.00 78.66 0.76
C ALA A 9 -44.46 77.28 1.28
N TYR A 10 -45.62 77.23 1.94
CA TYR A 10 -46.21 75.97 2.41
C TYR A 10 -46.59 75.04 1.26
N LYS A 11 -47.21 75.57 0.20
CA LYS A 11 -47.55 74.79 -1.01
C LYS A 11 -46.30 74.22 -1.67
N GLN A 12 -45.26 75.05 -1.85
CA GLN A 12 -43.98 74.60 -2.39
C GLN A 12 -43.37 73.49 -1.52
N PHE A 13 -43.38 73.65 -0.20
CA PHE A 13 -42.93 72.61 0.73
C PHE A 13 -43.71 71.30 0.58
N CYS A 14 -45.04 71.36 0.43
CA CYS A 14 -45.86 70.17 0.19
C CYS A 14 -45.52 69.51 -1.15
N ASP A 15 -45.40 70.28 -2.23
CA ASP A 15 -45.08 69.76 -3.56
C ASP A 15 -43.68 69.13 -3.62
N ASP A 16 -42.69 69.78 -2.99
CA ASP A 16 -41.33 69.26 -2.84
C ASP A 16 -41.31 67.99 -1.99
N THR A 17 -42.01 67.99 -0.85
CA THR A 17 -42.12 66.81 0.03
C THR A 17 -42.76 65.63 -0.69
N ILE A 18 -43.84 65.86 -1.45
CA ILE A 18 -44.49 64.80 -2.25
C ILE A 18 -43.51 64.24 -3.27
N THR A 19 -42.79 65.11 -3.98
CA THR A 19 -41.81 64.70 -5.00
C THR A 19 -40.67 63.89 -4.39
N ASP A 20 -40.12 64.35 -3.27
CA ASP A 20 -39.03 63.67 -2.57
C ASP A 20 -39.46 62.32 -2.01
N LYS A 21 -40.67 62.22 -1.45
CA LYS A 21 -41.22 60.95 -0.98
C LYS A 21 -41.47 59.97 -2.12
N LYS A 22 -42.00 60.42 -3.26
CA LYS A 22 -42.16 59.56 -4.45
C LYS A 22 -40.81 59.02 -4.94
N ARG A 23 -39.81 59.89 -5.09
CA ARG A 23 -38.44 59.47 -5.46
C ARG A 23 -37.83 58.49 -4.44
N ALA A 24 -38.07 58.70 -3.15
CA ALA A 24 -37.59 57.81 -2.11
C ALA A 24 -38.27 56.42 -2.17
N ILE A 25 -39.57 56.37 -2.48
CA ILE A 25 -40.31 55.12 -2.68
C ILE A 25 -39.77 54.38 -3.91
N GLU A 26 -39.64 55.05 -5.06
CA GLU A 26 -39.10 54.44 -6.28
C GLU A 26 -37.69 53.85 -6.04
N LYS A 27 -36.81 54.60 -5.36
CA LYS A 27 -35.47 54.10 -4.97
C LYS A 27 -35.54 52.92 -4.00
N ALA A 28 -36.53 52.89 -3.11
CA ALA A 28 -36.71 51.78 -2.18
C ALA A 28 -37.23 50.53 -2.91
N GLU A 29 -38.16 50.70 -3.84
CA GLU A 29 -38.69 49.62 -4.70
C GLU A 29 -37.59 49.03 -5.58
N GLU A 30 -36.76 49.85 -6.21
CA GLU A 30 -35.59 49.40 -6.97
C GLU A 30 -34.63 48.56 -6.09
N LYS A 31 -34.32 49.04 -4.88
CA LYS A 31 -33.49 48.30 -3.93
C LYS A 31 -34.13 46.97 -3.51
N ILE A 32 -35.44 46.93 -3.32
CA ILE A 32 -36.16 45.70 -2.98
C ILE A 32 -36.02 44.67 -4.10
N GLU A 33 -36.17 45.07 -5.36
CA GLU A 33 -36.03 44.15 -6.49
C GLU A 33 -34.60 43.64 -6.64
N VAL A 34 -33.58 44.50 -6.45
CA VAL A 34 -32.17 44.07 -6.41
C VAL A 34 -31.94 43.07 -5.27
N LEU A 35 -32.41 43.37 -4.06
CA LEU A 35 -32.26 42.48 -2.91
C LEU A 35 -32.96 41.13 -3.11
N LYS A 36 -34.14 41.10 -3.75
CA LYS A 36 -34.82 39.84 -4.11
C LYS A 36 -33.98 39.01 -5.09
N ALA A 37 -33.40 39.66 -6.10
CA ALA A 37 -32.53 38.98 -7.06
C ALA A 37 -31.27 38.41 -6.39
N ASP A 38 -30.64 39.18 -5.49
CA ASP A 38 -29.48 38.75 -4.72
C ASP A 38 -29.82 37.57 -3.79
N ILE A 39 -30.97 37.60 -3.09
CA ILE A 39 -31.44 36.49 -2.25
C ILE A 39 -31.62 35.22 -3.08
N ALA A 40 -32.26 35.32 -4.24
CA ALA A 40 -32.47 34.17 -5.13
C ALA A 40 -31.12 33.58 -5.59
N LYS A 41 -30.17 34.45 -5.97
CA LYS A 41 -28.82 34.04 -6.36
C LYS A 41 -28.07 33.34 -5.22
N TYR A 42 -28.03 33.95 -4.03
CA TYR A 42 -27.31 33.39 -2.88
C TYR A 42 -27.93 32.08 -2.39
N THR A 43 -29.25 31.94 -2.47
CA THR A 43 -29.92 30.66 -2.20
C THR A 43 -29.45 29.56 -3.16
N SER A 44 -29.46 29.83 -4.47
CA SER A 44 -28.99 28.88 -5.48
C SER A 44 -27.50 28.55 -5.34
N ASP A 45 -26.66 29.53 -5.02
CA ASP A 45 -25.23 29.32 -4.76
C ASP A 45 -25.02 28.45 -3.52
N ALA A 46 -25.75 28.71 -2.44
CA ALA A 46 -25.66 27.93 -1.20
C ALA A 46 -26.08 26.47 -1.42
N GLU A 47 -27.14 26.22 -2.19
CA GLU A 47 -27.57 24.87 -2.56
C GLU A 47 -26.52 24.13 -3.39
N ARG A 48 -25.95 24.80 -4.40
CA ARG A 48 -24.89 24.23 -5.23
C ARG A 48 -23.67 23.87 -4.39
N LEU A 49 -23.18 24.80 -3.57
CA LEU A 49 -22.04 24.58 -2.68
C LEU A 49 -22.31 23.46 -1.69
N THR A 50 -23.54 23.30 -1.21
CA THR A 50 -23.91 22.18 -0.33
C THR A 50 -23.72 20.84 -1.02
N ARG A 51 -24.13 20.70 -2.28
CA ARG A 51 -23.95 19.47 -3.05
C ARG A 51 -22.47 19.19 -3.31
N GLU A 52 -21.71 20.20 -3.71
CA GLU A 52 -20.27 20.06 -3.96
C GLU A 52 -19.50 19.67 -2.69
N ILE A 53 -19.84 20.23 -1.53
CA ILE A 53 -19.27 19.85 -0.23
C ILE A 53 -19.58 18.38 0.08
N ALA A 54 -20.83 17.94 -0.13
CA ALA A 54 -21.22 16.56 0.13
C ALA A 54 -20.46 15.58 -0.78
N THR A 55 -20.27 15.90 -2.06
CA THR A 55 -19.44 15.09 -2.97
C THR A 55 -17.99 14.99 -2.47
N HIS A 56 -17.38 16.10 -2.06
CA HIS A 56 -16.02 16.04 -1.50
C HIS A 56 -15.95 15.25 -0.20
N ASP A 57 -16.95 15.34 0.68
CA ASP A 57 -17.02 14.54 1.91
C ASP A 57 -17.11 13.03 1.59
N GLU A 58 -17.85 12.65 0.54
CA GLU A 58 -17.93 11.27 0.02
C GLU A 58 -16.60 10.79 -0.56
N ASP A 59 -15.97 11.60 -1.41
CA ASP A 59 -14.67 11.28 -2.03
C ASP A 59 -13.58 11.09 -0.96
N ILE A 60 -13.49 11.99 0.02
CA ILE A 60 -12.55 11.89 1.14
C ILE A 60 -12.78 10.59 1.92
N ALA A 61 -14.04 10.23 2.19
CA ALA A 61 -14.37 9.00 2.90
C ALA A 61 -13.96 7.76 2.10
N ALA A 62 -14.21 7.75 0.78
CA ALA A 62 -13.84 6.66 -0.11
C ALA A 62 -12.32 6.47 -0.15
N TRP A 63 -11.56 7.53 -0.43
CA TRP A 63 -10.10 7.45 -0.51
C TRP A 63 -9.45 7.10 0.84
N THR A 64 -10.00 7.58 1.95
CA THR A 64 -9.55 7.16 3.29
C THR A 64 -9.78 5.66 3.51
N GLY A 65 -10.91 5.13 3.04
CA GLY A 65 -11.19 3.70 3.04
C GLY A 65 -10.20 2.90 2.18
N ASP A 66 -9.89 3.39 0.99
CA ASP A 66 -8.92 2.77 0.08
C ASP A 66 -7.51 2.73 0.68
N GLN A 67 -7.07 3.81 1.34
CA GLN A 67 -5.81 3.83 2.07
C GLN A 67 -5.73 2.74 3.14
N GLN A 68 -6.80 2.56 3.92
CA GLN A 68 -6.85 1.52 4.96
C GLN A 68 -6.85 0.12 4.35
N ALA A 69 -7.60 -0.09 3.27
CA ALA A 69 -7.65 -1.36 2.57
C ALA A 69 -6.27 -1.72 1.97
N ALA A 70 -5.65 -0.79 1.25
CA ALA A 70 -4.31 -0.94 0.69
C ALA A 70 -3.28 -1.23 1.78
N THR A 71 -3.34 -0.52 2.91
CA THR A 71 -2.43 -0.75 4.06
C THR A 71 -2.58 -2.17 4.63
N LYS A 72 -3.82 -2.66 4.76
CA LYS A 72 -4.07 -4.03 5.25
C LYS A 72 -3.50 -5.07 4.31
N VAL A 73 -3.75 -4.94 3.00
CA VAL A 73 -3.20 -5.85 1.98
C VAL A 73 -1.68 -5.82 2.02
N ARG A 74 -1.08 -4.62 2.05
CA ARG A 74 0.38 -4.46 2.10
C ARG A 74 1.00 -5.13 3.32
N ASN A 75 0.37 -5.05 4.49
CA ASN A 75 0.86 -5.70 5.70
C ASN A 75 0.81 -7.22 5.61
N LEU A 76 -0.24 -7.77 4.97
CA LEU A 76 -0.35 -9.21 4.73
C LEU A 76 0.73 -9.68 3.75
N GLU A 77 0.84 -9.01 2.60
CA GLU A 77 1.87 -9.32 1.59
C GLU A 77 3.28 -9.23 2.17
N LYS A 78 3.55 -8.21 3.00
CA LYS A 78 4.84 -8.07 3.67
C LYS A 78 5.11 -9.22 4.65
N ALA A 79 4.11 -9.64 5.42
CA ALA A 79 4.27 -10.73 6.38
C ALA A 79 4.53 -12.07 5.67
N ASP A 80 3.83 -12.32 4.55
CA ASP A 80 4.06 -13.48 3.70
C ASP A 80 5.44 -13.44 3.06
N TYR A 81 5.87 -12.27 2.57
CA TYR A 81 7.23 -12.05 2.06
C TYR A 81 8.30 -12.31 3.13
N ASP A 82 8.16 -11.73 4.32
CA ASP A 82 9.15 -11.87 5.40
C ASP A 82 9.31 -13.35 5.80
N THR A 83 8.20 -14.09 5.85
CA THR A 83 8.19 -15.53 6.12
C THR A 83 8.88 -16.32 5.00
N LEU A 84 8.48 -16.08 3.75
CA LEU A 84 9.03 -16.78 2.60
C LEU A 84 10.52 -16.50 2.38
N HIS A 85 10.92 -15.23 2.53
CA HIS A 85 12.32 -14.80 2.44
C HIS A 85 13.19 -15.45 3.51
N LYS A 86 12.68 -15.53 4.74
CA LYS A 86 13.34 -16.22 5.85
C LYS A 86 13.50 -17.70 5.54
N ASP A 87 12.42 -18.39 5.14
CA ASP A 87 12.47 -19.83 4.84
C ASP A 87 13.48 -20.14 3.72
N TYR A 88 13.51 -19.32 2.66
CA TYR A 88 14.53 -19.45 1.61
C TYR A 88 15.93 -19.18 2.14
N SER A 89 16.13 -18.13 2.94
CA SER A 89 17.45 -17.77 3.46
C SER A 89 18.02 -18.85 4.38
N GLU A 90 17.21 -19.40 5.29
CA GLU A 90 17.60 -20.51 6.16
C GLU A 90 17.88 -21.79 5.36
N SER A 91 17.07 -22.07 4.33
CA SER A 91 17.26 -23.23 3.47
C SER A 91 18.52 -23.13 2.61
N ILE A 92 18.82 -21.96 2.05
CA ILE A 92 20.05 -21.68 1.28
C ILE A 92 21.27 -21.93 2.16
N ASP A 93 21.28 -21.36 3.36
CA ASP A 93 22.38 -21.47 4.31
C ASP A 93 22.60 -22.93 4.78
N ALA A 94 21.51 -23.67 5.04
CA ALA A 94 21.58 -25.09 5.35
C ALA A 94 22.11 -25.92 4.16
N LEU A 95 21.65 -25.65 2.93
CA LEU A 95 22.12 -26.31 1.72
C LEU A 95 23.62 -26.05 1.50
N GLN A 96 24.09 -24.81 1.66
CA GLN A 96 25.51 -24.47 1.55
C GLN A 96 26.37 -25.26 2.56
N ARG A 97 25.93 -25.35 3.81
CA ARG A 97 26.62 -26.16 4.83
C ARG A 97 26.64 -27.63 4.49
N ALA A 98 25.50 -28.20 4.09
CA ALA A 98 25.40 -29.61 3.73
C ALA A 98 26.28 -29.97 2.53
N ILE A 99 26.28 -29.14 1.48
CA ILE A 99 27.16 -29.31 0.32
C ILE A 99 28.63 -29.25 0.73
N MET A 100 29.02 -28.30 1.58
CA MET A 100 30.39 -28.19 2.07
C MET A 100 30.84 -29.43 2.85
N VAL A 101 29.97 -29.96 3.72
CA VAL A 101 30.22 -31.21 4.45
C VAL A 101 30.37 -32.38 3.49
N LEU A 102 29.45 -32.55 2.54
CA LEU A 102 29.49 -33.65 1.57
C LEU A 102 30.77 -33.61 0.73
N LYS A 103 31.20 -32.43 0.26
CA LYS A 103 32.46 -32.24 -0.46
C LYS A 103 33.70 -32.59 0.38
N LYS A 104 33.68 -32.30 1.69
CA LYS A 104 34.78 -32.67 2.60
C LYS A 104 34.84 -34.17 2.83
N VAL A 105 33.70 -34.81 3.09
CA VAL A 105 33.62 -36.26 3.33
C VAL A 105 33.97 -37.05 2.07
N SER A 106 33.66 -36.54 0.86
CA SER A 106 34.10 -37.17 -0.38
C SER A 106 35.62 -37.14 -0.56
N THR A 107 36.30 -36.11 -0.04
CA THR A 107 37.77 -35.98 -0.11
C THR A 107 38.53 -36.61 1.06
N ASP A 108 37.95 -36.66 2.26
CA ASP A 108 38.66 -37.04 3.49
C ASP A 108 37.82 -38.05 4.30
N LYS A 109 38.14 -39.35 4.13
CA LYS A 109 37.34 -40.50 4.61
C LYS A 109 37.34 -40.67 6.15
N ALA A 110 38.16 -39.93 6.87
CA ALA A 110 38.32 -40.08 8.32
C ALA A 110 37.25 -39.31 9.15
N GLN A 111 36.50 -38.38 8.54
CA GLN A 111 35.46 -37.58 9.21
C GLN A 111 34.04 -38.05 8.87
N LYS A 112 33.71 -39.32 9.14
CA LYS A 112 32.33 -39.84 9.05
C LYS A 112 31.38 -39.26 10.13
N SER A 113 31.89 -38.52 11.11
CA SER A 113 31.12 -38.00 12.25
C SER A 113 30.30 -36.72 11.97
N SER A 114 30.24 -36.24 10.73
CA SER A 114 29.70 -34.90 10.41
C SER A 114 28.50 -34.90 9.44
N LEU A 115 27.78 -36.01 9.22
CA LEU A 115 26.58 -35.95 8.35
C LEU A 115 25.36 -35.29 9.01
N THR A 116 25.50 -34.78 10.24
CA THR A 116 24.45 -34.08 11.00
C THR A 116 23.90 -32.83 10.28
N GLN A 117 24.75 -32.11 9.53
CA GLN A 117 24.29 -30.98 8.72
C GLN A 117 23.48 -31.43 7.49
N VAL A 118 23.74 -32.64 6.99
CA VAL A 118 23.01 -33.23 5.86
C VAL A 118 21.66 -33.76 6.33
N SER A 119 21.59 -34.39 7.51
CA SER A 119 20.32 -34.83 8.10
C SER A 119 19.41 -33.65 8.48
N ALA A 120 19.98 -32.51 8.90
CA ALA A 120 19.21 -31.29 9.19
C ALA A 120 18.40 -30.78 7.99
N LEU A 121 18.77 -31.12 6.75
CA LEU A 121 17.98 -30.79 5.56
C LEU A 121 16.62 -31.51 5.51
N GLN A 122 16.46 -32.63 6.22
CA GLN A 122 15.19 -33.37 6.26
C GLN A 122 14.10 -32.60 7.02
N GLU A 123 14.48 -31.75 7.98
CA GLU A 123 13.57 -30.94 8.79
C GLU A 123 13.05 -29.70 8.07
N LEU A 124 13.74 -29.25 7.01
CA LEU A 124 13.37 -28.04 6.27
C LEU A 124 12.15 -28.29 5.38
N SER A 125 11.12 -27.45 5.52
CA SER A 125 9.85 -27.55 4.79
C SER A 125 10.00 -27.35 3.29
N LEU A 126 10.89 -26.45 2.86
CA LEU A 126 11.08 -26.11 1.45
C LEU A 126 11.83 -27.20 0.66
N ILE A 127 12.56 -28.09 1.32
CA ILE A 127 13.32 -29.15 0.63
C ILE A 127 12.33 -30.15 -0.01
N PRO A 128 12.41 -30.38 -1.34
CA PRO A 128 11.49 -31.27 -2.03
C PRO A 128 11.54 -32.70 -1.46
N LYS A 129 10.39 -33.39 -1.44
CA LYS A 129 10.29 -34.79 -0.96
C LYS A 129 11.28 -35.72 -1.67
N THR A 130 11.52 -35.51 -2.96
CA THR A 130 12.50 -36.26 -3.75
C THR A 130 13.93 -36.06 -3.23
N ALA A 131 14.31 -34.83 -2.89
CA ALA A 131 15.60 -34.52 -2.29
C ALA A 131 15.72 -35.10 -0.87
N LYS A 132 14.66 -35.00 -0.05
CA LYS A 132 14.63 -35.61 1.29
C LYS A 132 14.82 -37.13 1.24
N HIS A 133 14.17 -37.80 0.30
CA HIS A 133 14.29 -39.25 0.13
C HIS A 133 15.69 -39.65 -0.37
N ALA A 134 16.28 -38.90 -1.31
CA ALA A 134 17.65 -39.14 -1.75
C ALA A 134 18.67 -38.98 -0.61
N ILE A 135 18.49 -37.97 0.23
CA ILE A 135 19.31 -37.75 1.44
C ILE A 135 19.11 -38.90 2.44
N GLU A 136 17.87 -39.33 2.67
CA GLU A 136 17.55 -40.44 3.57
C GLU A 136 18.23 -41.74 3.16
N LEU A 137 18.14 -42.10 1.87
CA LEU A 137 18.79 -43.28 1.31
C LEU A 137 20.32 -43.24 1.51
N PHE A 138 20.92 -42.07 1.30
CA PHE A 138 22.35 -41.87 1.51
C PHE A 138 22.77 -42.02 2.97
N LEU A 139 22.00 -41.46 3.91
CA LEU A 139 22.27 -41.57 5.34
C LEU A 139 22.03 -42.99 5.87
N ALA A 140 21.01 -43.69 5.38
CA ALA A 140 20.70 -45.06 5.79
C ALA A 140 21.77 -46.07 5.34
N GLN A 141 22.43 -45.79 4.22
CA GLN A 141 23.47 -46.67 3.68
C GLN A 141 24.79 -46.57 4.48
N ASP A 142 25.07 -45.45 5.15
CA ASP A 142 26.19 -45.31 6.10
C ASP A 142 25.95 -46.08 7.41
N ALA A 143 24.68 -46.24 7.84
CA ALA A 143 24.32 -46.95 9.07
C ALA A 143 24.34 -48.50 8.93
N GLY A 144 24.44 -49.03 7.71
CA GLY A 144 24.30 -50.47 7.41
C GLY A 144 25.61 -51.27 7.36
N ASP A 145 26.78 -50.64 7.45
CA ASP A 145 28.08 -51.29 7.18
C ASP A 145 28.72 -51.95 8.41
N GLY A 146 27.90 -52.71 9.15
CA GLY A 146 28.32 -53.55 10.29
C GLY A 146 28.63 -55.00 9.93
N LEU A 147 28.46 -55.41 8.66
CA LEU A 147 28.58 -56.81 8.23
C LEU A 147 29.19 -56.94 6.81
N SER A 148 30.53 -56.96 6.73
CA SER A 148 31.37 -57.59 5.67
C SER A 148 31.23 -57.08 4.22
N VAL A 149 32.26 -56.73 3.45
CA VAL A 149 33.33 -57.60 2.88
C VAL A 149 34.29 -56.69 2.10
N SER A 150 35.59 -56.90 2.26
CA SER A 150 36.69 -56.35 1.44
C SER A 150 36.48 -56.37 -0.10
N ALA A 151 36.19 -55.22 -0.72
CA ALA A 151 36.40 -54.87 -2.15
C ALA A 151 36.27 -53.32 -2.33
N PRO A 152 36.53 -52.66 -3.49
CA PRO A 152 36.78 -51.21 -3.53
C PRO A 152 35.49 -50.38 -3.36
N GLU A 153 34.95 -50.30 -2.14
CA GLU A 153 33.82 -49.45 -1.75
C GLU A 153 34.15 -47.96 -1.86
N ALA A 154 35.45 -47.64 -1.94
CA ALA A 154 35.99 -46.30 -2.15
C ALA A 154 35.38 -45.56 -3.35
N THR A 155 35.23 -46.24 -4.49
CA THR A 155 34.74 -45.65 -5.75
C THR A 155 33.21 -45.52 -5.76
N GLY A 156 32.49 -46.38 -5.04
CA GLY A 156 31.03 -46.33 -4.94
C GLY A 156 30.56 -45.10 -4.16
N TYR A 157 31.18 -44.83 -3.01
CA TYR A 157 30.82 -43.69 -2.16
C TYR A 157 31.15 -42.35 -2.83
N GLU A 158 32.31 -42.22 -3.49
CA GLU A 158 32.69 -41.04 -4.25
C GLU A 158 31.71 -40.76 -5.40
N PHE A 159 31.37 -41.77 -6.20
CA PHE A 159 30.43 -41.66 -7.31
C PHE A 159 29.00 -41.29 -6.85
N GLN A 160 28.54 -41.83 -5.73
CA GLN A 160 27.22 -41.58 -5.17
C GLN A 160 27.11 -40.21 -4.48
N SER A 161 28.16 -39.80 -3.75
CA SER A 161 28.25 -38.48 -3.13
C SER A 161 28.20 -37.37 -4.17
N HIS A 162 28.82 -37.58 -5.34
CA HIS A 162 28.79 -36.63 -6.46
C HIS A 162 27.36 -36.38 -6.97
N GLY A 163 26.54 -37.43 -7.13
CA GLY A 163 25.15 -37.28 -7.58
C GLY A 163 24.25 -36.50 -6.62
N ILE A 164 24.46 -36.65 -5.30
CA ILE A 164 23.71 -35.90 -4.28
C ILE A 164 24.21 -34.47 -4.19
N ILE A 165 25.53 -34.25 -4.27
CA ILE A 165 26.11 -32.91 -4.32
C ILE A 165 25.54 -32.13 -5.50
N ASP A 166 25.53 -32.70 -6.70
CA ASP A 166 24.97 -32.06 -7.91
C ASP A 166 23.48 -31.71 -7.74
N MET A 167 22.72 -32.60 -7.09
CA MET A 167 21.30 -32.36 -6.81
C MET A 167 21.09 -31.22 -5.83
N LEU A 168 21.86 -31.17 -4.74
CA LEU A 168 21.79 -30.11 -3.74
C LEU A 168 22.29 -28.76 -4.29
N GLU A 169 23.32 -28.76 -5.14
CA GLU A 169 23.80 -27.55 -5.81
C GLU A 169 22.73 -26.96 -6.75
N LYS A 170 22.07 -27.80 -7.57
CA LYS A 170 20.94 -27.35 -8.40
C LYS A 170 19.79 -26.82 -7.56
N LEU A 171 19.52 -27.42 -6.40
CA LEU A 171 18.48 -26.95 -5.50
C LEU A 171 18.86 -25.61 -4.85
N LEU A 172 20.12 -25.45 -4.45
CA LEU A 172 20.68 -24.20 -3.93
C LEU A 172 20.55 -23.07 -4.95
N ASP A 173 20.97 -23.29 -6.20
CA ASP A 173 20.86 -22.31 -7.27
C ASP A 173 19.40 -21.90 -7.50
N ARG A 174 18.48 -22.87 -7.48
CA ARG A 174 17.05 -22.62 -7.61
C ARG A 174 16.51 -21.78 -6.45
N PHE A 175 16.93 -22.05 -5.22
CA PHE A 175 16.47 -21.30 -4.04
C PHE A 175 17.03 -19.88 -4.03
N ILE A 176 18.30 -19.69 -4.40
CA ILE A 176 18.90 -18.36 -4.57
C ILE A 176 18.10 -17.58 -5.62
N GLY A 177 17.84 -18.19 -6.78
CA GLY A 177 17.03 -17.58 -7.84
C GLY A 177 15.64 -17.18 -7.35
N LYS A 178 14.96 -18.07 -6.61
CA LYS A 178 13.62 -17.81 -6.06
C LYS A 178 13.62 -16.71 -5.00
N ARG A 179 14.63 -16.65 -4.13
CA ARG A 179 14.78 -15.57 -3.15
C ARG A 179 14.96 -14.23 -3.86
N THR A 180 15.85 -14.16 -4.85
CA THR A 180 16.09 -12.92 -5.63
C THR A 180 14.86 -12.48 -6.43
N GLU A 181 14.10 -13.42 -7.00
CA GLU A 181 12.81 -13.13 -7.63
C GLU A 181 11.83 -12.52 -6.62
N THR A 182 11.71 -13.13 -5.44
CA THR A 182 10.84 -12.66 -4.35
C THR A 182 11.25 -11.28 -3.85
N GLU A 183 12.56 -11.01 -3.68
CA GLU A 183 13.10 -9.69 -3.33
C GLU A 183 12.75 -8.62 -4.37
N LYS A 184 12.83 -8.97 -5.66
CA LYS A 184 12.46 -8.07 -6.75
C LYS A 184 10.95 -7.78 -6.77
N GLU A 185 10.12 -8.80 -6.55
CA GLU A 185 8.67 -8.64 -6.45
C GLU A 185 8.30 -7.73 -5.29
N GLU A 186 8.87 -7.94 -4.10
CA GLU A 186 8.64 -7.09 -2.92
C GLU A 186 9.07 -5.64 -3.14
N MET A 187 10.18 -5.40 -3.85
CA MET A 187 10.57 -4.03 -4.20
C MET A 187 9.50 -3.34 -5.06
N ASN A 188 8.93 -4.07 -6.03
CA ASN A 188 7.90 -3.54 -6.92
C ASN A 188 6.58 -3.31 -6.19
N THR A 189 6.12 -4.26 -5.36
CA THR A 189 4.87 -4.14 -4.59
C THR A 189 4.97 -3.01 -3.57
N LYS A 190 6.10 -2.90 -2.87
CA LYS A 190 6.38 -1.79 -1.97
C LYS A 190 6.33 -0.44 -2.71
N HIS A 191 6.99 -0.33 -3.85
CA HIS A 191 6.99 0.91 -4.62
C HIS A 191 5.59 1.27 -5.13
N ALA A 192 4.84 0.30 -5.65
CA ALA A 192 3.46 0.51 -6.09
C ALA A 192 2.56 0.98 -4.96
N TYR A 193 2.71 0.40 -3.76
CA TYR A 193 2.02 0.84 -2.56
C TYR A 193 2.38 2.28 -2.16
N GLU A 194 3.67 2.63 -2.15
CA GLU A 194 4.11 4.00 -1.82
C GLU A 194 3.55 5.04 -2.78
N MET A 195 3.55 4.74 -4.08
CA MET A 195 2.96 5.61 -5.11
C MET A 195 1.45 5.77 -4.92
N LEU A 196 0.73 4.67 -4.65
CA LEU A 196 -0.71 4.71 -4.38
C LEU A 196 -1.02 5.54 -3.13
N MET A 197 -0.28 5.36 -2.04
CA MET A 197 -0.49 6.12 -0.82
C MET A 197 -0.18 7.61 -1.01
N GLN A 198 0.85 7.95 -1.79
CA GLN A 198 1.15 9.34 -2.12
C GLN A 198 0.02 9.98 -2.92
N ASP A 199 -0.48 9.29 -3.94
CA ASP A 199 -1.59 9.77 -4.77
C ASP A 199 -2.88 9.96 -3.96
N LEU A 200 -3.26 8.96 -3.16
CA LEU A 200 -4.43 9.05 -2.28
C LEU A 200 -4.30 10.18 -1.25
N ASN A 201 -3.12 10.36 -0.65
CA ASN A 201 -2.90 11.47 0.29
C ASN A 201 -3.06 12.83 -0.40
N ALA A 202 -2.51 12.99 -1.60
CA ALA A 202 -2.64 14.23 -2.36
C ALA A 202 -4.10 14.53 -2.74
N GLN A 203 -4.85 13.50 -3.15
CA GLN A 203 -6.28 13.63 -3.46
C GLN A 203 -7.09 14.03 -2.22
N ILE A 204 -6.86 13.39 -1.08
CA ILE A 204 -7.54 13.72 0.19
C ILE A 204 -7.21 15.14 0.63
N GLU A 205 -5.94 15.56 0.56
CA GLU A 205 -5.52 16.91 0.93
C GLU A 205 -6.19 17.96 0.05
N GLN A 206 -6.17 17.76 -1.27
CA GLN A 206 -6.80 18.67 -2.22
C GLN A 206 -8.31 18.76 -2.00
N ALA A 207 -9.02 17.62 -1.89
CA ALA A 207 -10.45 17.64 -1.66
C ALA A 207 -10.80 18.25 -0.30
N THR A 208 -9.99 18.05 0.73
CA THR A 208 -10.19 18.68 2.05
C THR A 208 -10.07 20.20 1.95
N ALA A 209 -9.08 20.70 1.20
CA ALA A 209 -8.90 22.12 0.97
C ALA A 209 -10.09 22.72 0.18
N ASP A 210 -10.46 22.10 -0.93
CA ASP A 210 -11.58 22.56 -1.78
C ASP A 210 -12.91 22.55 -1.03
N ARG A 211 -13.14 21.49 -0.24
CA ARG A 211 -14.30 21.36 0.65
C ARG A 211 -14.32 22.46 1.71
N GLY A 212 -13.17 22.80 2.28
CA GLY A 212 -13.00 23.89 3.24
C GLY A 212 -13.33 25.26 2.61
N GLU A 213 -12.73 25.57 1.47
CA GLU A 213 -12.97 26.83 0.75
C GLU A 213 -14.46 26.99 0.39
N LYS A 214 -15.08 25.92 -0.13
CA LYS A 214 -16.51 25.93 -0.48
C LYS A 214 -17.40 26.14 0.75
N ALA A 215 -17.04 25.56 1.90
CA ALA A 215 -17.76 25.77 3.15
C ALA A 215 -17.66 27.23 3.62
N GLU A 216 -16.48 27.86 3.50
CA GLU A 216 -16.31 29.28 3.82
C GLU A 216 -17.08 30.20 2.86
N ILE A 217 -17.06 29.91 1.56
CA ILE A 217 -17.82 30.66 0.57
C ILE A 217 -19.31 30.55 0.88
N LYS A 218 -19.80 29.35 1.19
CA LYS A 218 -21.20 29.11 1.53
C LYS A 218 -21.62 29.89 2.78
N ALA A 219 -20.77 29.98 3.79
CA ALA A 219 -21.06 30.74 5.02
C ALA A 219 -21.20 32.26 4.80
N LYS A 220 -20.70 32.77 3.66
CA LYS A 220 -20.78 34.18 3.25
C LYS A 220 -21.95 34.47 2.29
N LYS A 221 -22.72 33.45 1.90
CA LYS A 221 -23.93 33.58 1.06
C LYS A 221 -25.16 33.64 1.93
#